data_AF-A0A9D2RHB0-F1
#
_entry.id   AF-A0A9D2RHB0-F1
#
_cell.length_a   1.000
_cell.length_b   1.000
_cell.length_c   1.000
_cell.angle_alpha   90.00
_cell.angle_beta   90.00
_cell.angle_gamma   90.00
#
_symmetry.space_group_name_H-M   'P 1'
#
loop_
_entity.id
_entity.type
_entity.pdbx_description
1 polymer ?
#
loop_
_entity_poly.entity_id
_entity_poly.type
_entity_poly.pdbx_seq_one_letter_code
_entity_poly.pdbx_strand_id
1 'polypeptide(L)'
;MTSHHPTHARYKTSSVIFAQRALLVLSSGLLVACAAPDQRTPTHTSSIGERLECRWNPDACLYEGQYELGEEAYAEQRARELNQAQSRRLKRRSIWGW
;
A
#
# COMPACT_ATOMS: atom_id res chain seq x y z
N MET A 1 37.01 52.28 16.78
CA MET A 1 37.09 50.80 16.86
C MET A 1 35.69 50.23 16.92
N THR A 2 35.15 49.72 15.82
CA THR A 2 34.01 48.80 15.84
C THR A 2 34.24 47.76 14.74
N SER A 3 34.65 46.57 15.18
CA SER A 3 34.75 45.37 14.34
C SER A 3 33.45 44.59 14.52
N HIS A 4 32.72 44.35 13.44
CA HIS A 4 31.62 43.39 13.41
C HIS A 4 31.57 42.69 12.05
N HIS A 5 32.07 41.45 12.00
CA HIS A 5 31.34 40.23 11.59
C HIS A 5 32.24 38.98 11.82
N PRO A 6 31.74 37.72 11.91
CA PRO A 6 30.59 37.16 11.18
C PRO A 6 29.57 36.33 12.00
N THR A 7 28.29 36.39 11.62
CA THR A 7 27.23 35.46 12.03
C THR A 7 26.83 34.55 10.88
N HIS A 8 27.67 33.58 10.49
CA HIS A 8 27.31 32.62 9.42
C HIS A 8 27.41 31.14 9.80
N ALA A 9 27.79 30.80 11.03
CA ALA A 9 27.99 29.40 11.42
C ALA A 9 26.74 28.68 11.97
N ARG A 10 25.64 29.39 12.29
CA ARG A 10 24.49 28.78 12.98
C ARG A 10 23.39 28.19 12.09
N TYR A 11 23.35 28.53 10.80
CA TYR A 11 22.23 28.10 9.95
C TYR A 11 22.35 26.62 9.49
N LYS A 12 23.58 26.11 9.35
CA LYS A 12 23.84 24.84 8.67
C LYS A 12 23.60 23.61 9.56
N THR A 13 23.86 23.70 10.86
CA THR A 13 23.67 22.61 11.83
C THR A 13 22.21 22.40 12.18
N SER A 14 21.43 23.47 12.31
CA SER A 14 19.98 23.40 12.54
C SER A 14 19.26 22.72 11.38
N SER A 15 19.58 23.06 10.12
CA SER A 15 18.94 22.46 8.94
C SER A 15 19.11 20.94 8.84
N VAL A 16 20.28 20.40 9.21
CA VAL A 16 20.54 18.96 9.18
C VAL A 16 19.74 18.22 10.26
N ILE A 17 19.63 18.81 11.46
CA ILE A 17 18.86 18.24 12.57
C ILE A 17 17.35 18.22 12.24
N PHE A 18 16.82 19.27 11.62
CA PHE A 18 15.42 19.31 11.19
C PHE A 18 15.13 18.28 10.09
N ALA A 19 16.03 18.14 9.10
CA ALA A 19 15.89 17.15 8.04
C ALA A 19 15.95 15.71 8.57
N GLN A 20 16.86 15.43 9.51
CA GLN A 20 17.01 14.11 10.12
C GLN A 20 15.81 13.73 11.00
N ARG A 21 15.24 14.69 11.73
CA ARG A 21 14.03 14.47 12.53
C ARG A 21 12.79 14.26 11.67
N ALA A 22 12.65 15.00 10.56
CA ALA A 22 11.57 14.80 9.61
C ALA A 22 11.62 13.39 8.97
N LEU A 23 12.82 12.92 8.62
CA LEU A 23 13.03 11.60 8.02
C LEU A 23 12.60 10.46 8.98
N LEU A 24 12.91 10.58 10.28
CA LEU A 24 12.54 9.58 11.29
C LEU A 24 11.02 9.51 11.51
N VAL A 25 10.30 10.64 11.43
CA VAL A 25 8.83 10.69 11.57
C VAL A 25 8.13 10.13 10.33
N LEU A 26 8.69 10.33 9.13
CA LEU A 26 8.15 9.78 7.90
C LEU A 26 8.29 8.25 7.80
N SER A 27 9.36 7.67 8.34
CA SER A 27 9.57 6.21 8.32
C SER A 27 8.61 5.41 9.21
N SER A 28 8.15 5.98 10.32
CA SER A 28 7.27 5.26 11.27
C SER A 28 5.80 5.26 10.86
N GLY A 29 5.36 6.20 10.01
CA GLY A 29 3.98 6.26 9.50
C GLY A 29 3.63 5.22 8.43
N LEU A 30 4.62 4.61 7.77
CA LEU A 30 4.38 3.67 6.67
C LEU A 30 3.87 2.30 7.11
N LEU A 31 4.03 1.92 8.37
CA LEU A 31 3.72 0.56 8.85
C LEU A 31 2.28 0.37 9.36
N VAL A 32 1.44 1.43 9.42
CA VAL A 32 0.13 1.38 10.09
C VAL A 32 -1.09 1.51 9.15
N ALA A 33 -0.91 1.61 7.82
CA ALA A 33 -2.01 1.96 6.92
C ALA A 33 -2.49 0.90 5.90
N CYS A 34 -1.91 -0.32 5.87
CA CYS A 34 -2.28 -1.31 4.83
C CYS A 34 -3.24 -2.44 5.26
N ALA A 35 -3.82 -2.40 6.46
CA ALA A 35 -4.80 -3.39 6.89
C ALA A 35 -6.24 -2.87 6.72
N ALA A 36 -6.69 -2.72 5.48
CA ALA A 36 -8.12 -2.55 5.19
C ALA A 36 -8.75 -3.95 5.06
N PRO A 37 -9.71 -4.35 5.94
CA PRO A 37 -10.41 -5.61 5.76
C PRO A 37 -11.39 -5.52 4.58
N ASP A 38 -11.17 -6.32 3.54
CA ASP A 38 -12.12 -6.51 2.44
C ASP A 38 -13.29 -7.37 2.93
N GLN A 39 -14.50 -6.81 2.99
CA GLN A 39 -15.73 -7.49 3.42
C GLN A 39 -16.48 -8.12 2.24
N ARG A 40 -15.78 -8.85 1.38
CA ARG A 40 -16.42 -9.69 0.37
C ARG A 40 -16.43 -11.12 0.88
N THR A 41 -17.53 -11.49 1.52
CA THR A 41 -17.85 -12.81 2.06
C THR A 41 -17.73 -13.92 1.02
N PRO A 42 -16.98 -14.98 1.37
CA PRO A 42 -17.49 -16.33 1.35
C PRO A 42 -17.70 -16.81 2.79
N THR A 43 -18.78 -17.54 3.03
CA THR A 43 -19.18 -18.06 4.34
C THR A 43 -18.20 -19.16 4.80
N HIS A 44 -17.06 -18.76 5.34
CA HIS A 44 -16.21 -19.58 6.20
C HIS A 44 -16.23 -18.95 7.59
N THR A 45 -16.78 -19.66 8.58
CA THR A 45 -16.71 -19.24 9.99
C THR A 45 -15.27 -19.45 10.45
N SER A 46 -14.35 -18.58 10.02
CA SER A 46 -12.95 -18.66 10.40
C SER A 46 -12.81 -18.20 11.85
N SER A 47 -12.40 -19.11 12.71
CA SER A 47 -12.08 -18.85 14.10
C SER A 47 -10.93 -17.84 14.24
N ILE A 48 -10.81 -17.21 15.41
CA ILE A 48 -9.68 -16.31 15.72
C ILE A 48 -8.34 -17.07 15.57
N GLY A 49 -8.33 -18.37 15.89
CA GLY A 49 -7.18 -19.26 15.73
C GLY A 49 -6.75 -19.39 14.27
N GLU A 50 -7.67 -19.71 13.36
CA GLU A 50 -7.39 -19.84 11.93
C GLU A 50 -6.90 -18.52 11.32
N ARG A 51 -7.47 -17.37 11.72
CA ARG A 51 -6.98 -16.06 11.27
C ARG A 51 -5.56 -15.77 11.74
N LEU A 52 -5.21 -16.17 12.96
CA LEU A 52 -3.84 -16.05 13.46
C LEU A 52 -2.91 -16.99 12.69
N GLU A 53 -3.36 -18.20 12.40
CA GLU A 53 -2.60 -19.19 11.65
C GLU A 53 -2.28 -18.71 10.24
N CYS A 54 -3.27 -18.22 9.46
CA CYS A 54 -3.02 -17.63 8.14
C CYS A 54 -2.08 -16.42 8.19
N ARG A 55 -2.05 -15.70 9.32
CA ARG A 55 -1.17 -14.53 9.49
C ARG A 55 0.29 -14.94 9.68
N TRP A 56 0.53 -16.03 10.41
CA TRP A 56 1.89 -16.51 10.69
C TRP A 56 2.38 -17.52 9.66
N ASN A 57 1.48 -18.28 9.06
CA ASN A 57 1.72 -19.25 8.02
C ASN A 57 0.66 -19.09 6.91
N PRO A 58 0.90 -18.25 5.89
CA PRO A 58 -0.04 -18.00 4.80
C PRO A 58 -0.42 -19.29 4.06
N ASP A 59 0.56 -20.18 3.89
CA ASP A 59 0.40 -21.44 3.16
C ASP A 59 -0.60 -22.38 3.85
N ALA A 60 -0.80 -22.24 5.17
CA ALA A 60 -1.83 -23.01 5.90
C ALA A 60 -3.25 -22.72 5.43
N CYS A 61 -3.48 -21.57 4.80
CA CYS A 61 -4.81 -21.12 4.37
C CYS A 61 -4.92 -20.85 2.88
N LEU A 62 -3.81 -20.97 2.14
CA LEU A 62 -3.80 -20.77 0.71
C LEU A 62 -4.33 -22.04 0.03
N TYR A 63 -5.40 -21.90 -0.76
CA TYR A 63 -5.90 -22.99 -1.57
C TYR A 63 -5.12 -23.07 -2.88
N GLU A 64 -4.28 -24.11 -3.04
CA GLU A 64 -3.46 -24.36 -4.23
C GLU A 64 -4.11 -25.36 -5.21
N GLY A 65 -5.43 -25.26 -5.39
CA GLY A 65 -6.17 -26.11 -6.33
C GLY A 65 -6.02 -25.66 -7.79
N GLN A 66 -6.34 -26.58 -8.71
CA GLN A 66 -6.60 -26.22 -10.10
C GLN A 66 -7.95 -25.51 -10.23
N TYR A 67 -8.16 -24.77 -11.31
CA TYR A 67 -9.48 -24.24 -11.64
C TYR A 67 -10.51 -25.36 -11.80
N GLU A 68 -11.74 -25.14 -11.33
CA GLU A 68 -12.83 -26.06 -11.63
C GLU A 68 -13.17 -26.03 -13.13
N LEU A 69 -13.92 -27.04 -13.58
CA LEU A 69 -14.35 -27.16 -14.97
C LEU A 69 -15.09 -25.89 -15.44
N GLY A 70 -14.48 -25.17 -16.38
CA GLY A 70 -15.02 -23.93 -16.95
C GLY A 70 -14.73 -22.66 -16.16
N GLU A 71 -14.16 -22.75 -14.95
CA GLU A 71 -13.78 -21.58 -14.16
C GLU A 71 -12.63 -20.79 -14.79
N GLU A 72 -11.66 -21.47 -15.40
CA GLU A 72 -10.53 -20.82 -16.08
C GLU A 72 -11.04 -19.86 -17.17
N ALA A 73 -11.91 -20.34 -18.06
CA ALA A 73 -12.50 -19.53 -19.12
C ALA A 73 -13.31 -18.35 -18.56
N TYR A 74 -14.06 -18.56 -17.49
CA TYR A 74 -14.79 -17.49 -16.81
C TYR A 74 -13.84 -16.47 -16.17
N ALA A 75 -12.79 -16.91 -15.49
CA ALA A 75 -11.79 -16.07 -14.85
C ALA A 75 -11.07 -15.18 -15.87
N GLU A 76 -10.65 -15.75 -17.00
CA GLU A 76 -10.01 -15.02 -18.08
C GLU A 76 -10.95 -13.99 -18.73
N GLN A 77 -12.19 -14.38 -19.04
CA GLN A 77 -13.19 -13.48 -19.58
C GLN A 77 -13.42 -12.31 -18.61
N ARG A 78 -13.59 -12.61 -17.33
CA ARG A 78 -13.83 -11.61 -16.30
C ARG A 78 -12.64 -10.67 -16.12
N ALA A 79 -11.42 -11.20 -16.15
CA ALA A 79 -10.20 -10.40 -16.10
C ALA A 79 -10.13 -9.43 -17.29
N ARG A 80 -10.48 -9.88 -18.50
CA ARG A 80 -10.53 -9.03 -19.70
C ARG A 80 -11.51 -7.87 -19.55
N GLU A 81 -12.72 -8.13 -19.09
CA GLU A 81 -13.74 -7.10 -18.86
C GLU A 81 -13.29 -6.05 -17.84
N LEU A 82 -12.71 -6.51 -16.73
CA LEU A 82 -12.20 -5.66 -15.67
C LEU A 82 -11.04 -4.79 -16.16
N ASN A 83 -10.10 -5.37 -16.91
CA ASN A 83 -8.98 -4.63 -17.51
C ASN A 83 -9.46 -3.56 -18.49
N GLN A 84 -10.46 -3.86 -19.32
CA GLN A 84 -11.07 -2.87 -20.21
C GLN A 84 -11.77 -1.75 -19.42
N ALA A 85 -12.51 -2.10 -18.37
CA ALA A 85 -13.15 -1.11 -17.50
C ALA A 85 -12.14 -0.18 -16.80
N GLN A 86 -11.04 -0.74 -16.30
CA GLN A 86 -9.94 0.02 -15.70
C GLN A 86 -9.25 0.91 -16.73
N SER A 87 -8.93 0.40 -17.92
CA SER A 87 -8.35 1.18 -19.01
C SER A 87 -9.23 2.38 -19.36
N ARG A 88 -10.56 2.19 -19.50
CA ARG A 88 -11.52 3.28 -19.72
C ARG A 88 -11.52 4.29 -18.57
N ARG A 89 -11.41 3.84 -17.31
CA ARG A 89 -11.32 4.73 -16.14
C ARG A 89 -10.06 5.60 -16.19
N LEU A 90 -8.91 5.01 -16.51
CA LEU A 90 -7.64 5.73 -16.61
C LEU A 90 -7.67 6.76 -17.74
N LYS A 91 -8.17 6.38 -18.92
CA LYS A 91 -8.34 7.31 -20.05
C LYS A 91 -9.25 8.48 -19.71
N ARG A 92 -10.36 8.25 -18.99
CA ARG A 92 -11.23 9.35 -18.54
C ARG A 92 -10.51 10.30 -17.58
N ARG A 93 -9.71 9.79 -16.64
CA ARG A 93 -8.94 10.62 -15.71
C ARG A 93 -7.85 11.43 -16.40
N SER A 94 -7.19 10.87 -17.41
CA SER A 94 -6.16 11.61 -18.18
C SER A 94 -6.74 12.72 -19.05
N ILE A 95 -8.03 12.66 -19.41
CA ILE A 95 -8.69 13.69 -20.22
C ILE A 95 -9.06 14.93 -19.39
N TRP A 96 -9.32 14.78 -18.09
CA TRP A 96 -9.72 15.87 -17.19
C TRP A 96 -8.62 16.31 -16.20
N GLY A 97 -7.41 15.74 -16.32
CA GLY A 97 -6.25 16.12 -15.52
C GLY A 97 -5.40 17.17 -16.24
N TRP A 98 -5.89 18.40 -16.29
CA TRP A 98 -5.07 19.62 -16.46
C TRP A 98 -4.97 20.31 -15.10
#